data_AF-A0AAU4F1X2-F1
#
_entry.id   AF-A0AAU4F1X2-F1
#
_cell.length_a   1.000
_cell.length_b   1.000
_cell.length_c   1.000
_cell.angle_alpha   90.00
_cell.angle_beta   90.00
_cell.angle_gamma   90.00
#
_symmetry.space_group_name_H-M   'P 1'
#
loop_
_entity.id
_entity.type
_entity.pdbx_description
1 polymer ?
#
loop_
_entity_poly.entity_id
_entity_poly.type
_entity_poly.pdbx_seq_one_letter_code
_entity_poly.pdbx_strand_id
1 'polypeptide(L)'
;MSSEYEARCDAAPDVPAIARTASLIVRTLLGDSDVLEPVETTAGWSLAWGSAAFARVAVRERAEPGRWTVVASPGHLEDHVGELLAIIVAASAALVHGGVVVRGDHLDDPDNLLRCALRAGTVGPAEIVRQLRPDAPARFSGRAEAELRAAGWFPGRKVDVGNWRQRLEASGEVRMHAAAEKFLGEFGGLEFLLPEFELNPWHLDGEEDRFVDWGAELGISLFPVGELEKGRFCLGISEIGELFLVEAWLATFGIGDAGLENLLCGGRAVDVPVALEEHEEQIHVIDTSRPVPEQKYAFGLKPGKERRPYGFAPRPW
;
A
#
# COMPACT_ATOMS: atom_id res chain seq x y z
N MET A 1 -32.61 29.39 -2.17
CA MET A 1 -31.27 29.84 -2.59
C MET A 1 -30.68 28.70 -3.41
N SER A 2 -30.10 28.98 -4.57
CA SER A 2 -29.51 27.90 -5.40
C SER A 2 -28.26 27.37 -4.71
N SER A 3 -28.17 26.06 -4.48
CA SER A 3 -26.91 25.43 -4.03
C SER A 3 -25.88 25.55 -5.15
N GLU A 4 -24.88 26.43 -4.98
CA GLU A 4 -23.71 26.50 -5.85
C GLU A 4 -22.53 25.79 -5.18
N TYR A 5 -21.77 25.04 -5.97
CA TYR A 5 -20.60 24.29 -5.54
C TYR A 5 -19.37 24.83 -6.26
N GLU A 6 -18.42 25.35 -5.51
CA GLU A 6 -17.22 25.97 -6.06
C GLU A 6 -16.05 24.97 -5.97
N ALA A 7 -15.23 24.87 -7.01
CA ALA A 7 -13.92 24.24 -6.96
C ALA A 7 -12.85 25.25 -7.35
N ARG A 8 -11.84 25.41 -6.51
CA ARG A 8 -10.69 26.29 -6.76
C ARG A 8 -9.56 25.44 -7.32
N CYS A 9 -9.10 25.77 -8.52
CA CYS A 9 -8.14 24.99 -9.29
C CYS A 9 -6.85 25.78 -9.53
N ASP A 10 -5.74 25.06 -9.66
CA ASP A 10 -4.40 25.62 -9.83
C ASP A 10 -3.98 25.72 -11.30
N ALA A 11 -4.87 25.27 -12.19
CA ALA A 11 -4.72 25.32 -13.64
C ALA A 11 -6.06 25.65 -14.30
N ALA A 12 -6.01 26.07 -15.56
CA ALA A 12 -7.18 26.32 -16.38
C ALA A 12 -8.04 25.03 -16.49
N PRO A 13 -9.32 25.06 -16.11
CA PRO A 13 -10.17 23.87 -16.12
C PRO A 13 -10.46 23.37 -17.54
N ASP A 14 -10.25 22.07 -17.75
CA ASP A 14 -10.62 21.32 -18.96
C ASP A 14 -12.01 20.70 -18.72
N VAL A 15 -13.05 21.40 -19.16
CA VAL A 15 -14.45 20.96 -18.95
C VAL A 15 -14.73 19.57 -19.55
N PRO A 16 -14.24 19.21 -20.75
CA PRO A 16 -14.28 17.83 -21.23
C PRO A 16 -13.63 16.81 -20.28
N ALA A 17 -12.49 17.10 -19.67
CA ALA A 17 -11.88 16.21 -18.67
C ALA A 17 -12.71 16.09 -17.39
N ILE A 18 -13.29 17.20 -16.93
CA ILE A 18 -14.23 17.23 -15.80
C ILE A 18 -15.46 16.37 -16.12
N ALA A 19 -16.03 16.49 -17.33
CA ALA A 19 -17.18 15.72 -17.78
C ALA A 19 -16.92 14.21 -17.77
N ARG A 20 -15.76 13.78 -18.30
CA ARG A 20 -15.34 12.36 -18.30
C ARG A 20 -15.22 11.81 -16.87
N THR A 21 -14.60 12.58 -15.99
CA THR A 21 -14.41 12.22 -14.58
C THR A 21 -15.76 12.13 -13.86
N ALA A 22 -16.63 13.11 -14.06
CA ALA A 22 -17.96 13.16 -13.46
C ALA A 22 -18.87 12.02 -13.96
N SER A 23 -18.82 11.68 -15.26
CA SER A 23 -19.57 10.56 -15.85
C SER A 23 -19.20 9.24 -15.19
N LEU A 24 -17.93 9.08 -14.86
CA LEU A 24 -17.39 7.88 -14.27
C LEU A 24 -17.77 7.75 -12.80
N ILE A 25 -17.79 8.86 -12.06
CA ILE A 25 -18.34 8.89 -10.70
C ILE A 25 -19.84 8.57 -10.72
N VAL A 26 -20.62 9.19 -11.63
CA VAL A 26 -22.06 8.91 -11.79
C VAL A 26 -22.29 7.43 -12.09
N ARG A 27 -21.54 6.85 -13.03
CA ARG A 27 -21.62 5.44 -13.38
C ARG A 27 -21.31 4.52 -12.20
N THR A 28 -20.27 4.82 -11.42
CA THR A 28 -19.92 3.95 -10.30
C THR A 28 -20.88 4.10 -9.12
N LEU A 29 -21.42 5.29 -8.87
CA LEU A 29 -22.37 5.52 -7.78
C LEU A 29 -23.78 5.02 -8.10
N LEU A 30 -24.24 5.19 -9.35
CA LEU A 30 -25.63 4.96 -9.74
C LEU A 30 -25.82 3.73 -10.63
N GLY A 31 -24.73 3.08 -11.07
CA GLY A 31 -24.78 1.92 -11.96
C GLY A 31 -25.23 2.24 -13.39
N ASP A 32 -25.33 3.52 -13.74
CA ASP A 32 -25.84 4.00 -15.02
C ASP A 32 -24.70 4.17 -16.03
N SER A 33 -24.91 3.73 -17.27
CA SER A 33 -23.93 3.85 -18.35
C SER A 33 -23.96 5.18 -19.09
N ASP A 34 -24.92 6.05 -18.79
CA ASP A 34 -25.05 7.34 -19.46
C ASP A 34 -23.83 8.24 -19.20
N VAL A 35 -23.33 8.82 -20.29
CA VAL A 35 -22.17 9.71 -20.28
C VAL A 35 -22.66 11.15 -20.13
N LEU A 36 -22.00 11.94 -19.28
CA LEU A 36 -22.22 13.37 -19.21
C LEU A 36 -21.61 14.04 -20.43
N GLU A 37 -22.47 14.50 -21.33
CA GLU A 37 -22.04 15.24 -22.51
C GLU A 37 -21.88 16.73 -22.16
N PRO A 38 -20.67 17.30 -22.28
CA PRO A 38 -20.47 18.73 -22.11
C PRO A 38 -21.03 19.48 -23.30
N VAL A 39 -22.00 20.35 -23.06
CA VAL A 39 -22.58 21.25 -24.06
C VAL A 39 -22.21 22.68 -23.71
N GLU A 40 -21.52 23.37 -24.62
CA GLU A 40 -21.21 24.78 -24.46
C GLU A 40 -22.48 25.63 -24.66
N THR A 41 -22.66 26.63 -23.82
CA THR A 41 -23.82 27.52 -23.77
C THR A 41 -23.35 28.97 -23.67
N THR A 42 -24.26 29.92 -23.85
CA THR A 42 -23.96 31.35 -23.68
C THR A 42 -23.57 31.73 -22.23
N ALA A 43 -23.87 30.88 -21.25
CA ALA A 43 -23.60 31.13 -19.84
C ALA A 43 -22.43 30.29 -19.26
N GLY A 44 -21.73 29.53 -20.11
CA GLY A 44 -20.71 28.56 -19.70
C GLY A 44 -21.03 27.18 -20.28
N TRP A 45 -20.94 26.14 -19.48
CA TRP A 45 -21.14 24.75 -19.92
C TRP A 45 -22.34 24.12 -19.21
N SER A 46 -22.94 23.12 -19.85
CA SER A 46 -23.96 22.26 -19.26
C SER A 46 -23.53 20.81 -19.39
N LEU A 47 -23.65 20.05 -18.32
CA LEU A 47 -23.40 18.61 -18.27
C LEU A 47 -24.73 17.91 -18.02
N ALA A 48 -25.27 17.25 -19.05
CA ALA A 48 -26.54 16.53 -18.95
C ALA A 48 -26.30 15.05 -18.64
N TRP A 49 -27.12 14.50 -17.75
CA TRP A 49 -27.22 13.07 -17.46
C TRP A 49 -28.56 12.55 -17.96
N GLY A 50 -28.54 11.90 -19.12
CA GLY A 50 -29.74 11.49 -19.83
C GLY A 50 -30.71 12.66 -20.06
N SER A 51 -32.01 12.39 -20.00
CA SER A 51 -33.07 13.42 -19.99
C SER A 51 -33.48 13.85 -18.57
N ALA A 52 -32.89 13.25 -17.54
CA ALA A 52 -33.38 13.32 -16.17
C ALA A 52 -32.81 14.51 -15.39
N ALA A 53 -31.53 14.85 -15.59
CA ALA A 53 -30.87 15.91 -14.83
C ALA A 53 -29.74 16.57 -15.62
N PHE A 54 -29.37 17.79 -15.23
CA PHE A 54 -28.17 18.44 -15.72
C PHE A 54 -27.56 19.37 -14.66
N ALA A 55 -26.26 19.60 -14.76
CA ALA A 55 -25.53 20.60 -13.97
C ALA A 55 -24.97 21.69 -14.89
N ARG A 56 -25.15 22.95 -14.50
CA ARG A 56 -24.50 24.10 -15.16
C ARG A 56 -23.13 24.30 -14.54
N VAL A 57 -22.16 24.58 -15.40
CA VAL A 57 -20.76 24.73 -15.04
C VAL A 57 -20.25 26.06 -15.57
N ALA A 58 -19.84 26.95 -14.68
CA ALA A 58 -19.19 28.20 -15.04
C ALA A 58 -17.72 28.14 -14.65
N VAL A 59 -16.83 28.49 -15.57
CA VAL A 59 -15.39 28.58 -15.33
C VAL A 59 -15.00 30.05 -15.29
N ARG A 60 -14.27 30.48 -14.26
CA ARG A 60 -13.84 31.86 -14.07
C ARG A 60 -12.38 31.90 -13.66
N GLU A 61 -11.59 32.76 -14.26
CA GLU A 61 -10.27 33.11 -13.72
C GLU A 61 -10.46 34.02 -12.50
N ARG A 62 -9.70 33.79 -11.43
CA ARG A 62 -9.72 34.61 -10.23
C ARG A 62 -8.85 35.86 -10.45
N ALA A 63 -8.92 36.79 -9.50
CA ALA A 63 -8.09 38.01 -9.52
C ALA A 63 -6.57 37.71 -9.49
N GLU A 64 -6.19 36.55 -8.93
CA GLU A 64 -4.81 36.05 -8.96
C GLU A 64 -4.57 35.29 -10.28
N PRO A 65 -3.61 35.71 -11.12
CA PRO A 65 -3.31 35.04 -12.39
C PRO A 65 -3.00 33.56 -12.19
N GLY A 66 -3.60 32.71 -13.03
CA GLY A 66 -3.40 31.27 -12.97
C GLY A 66 -4.21 30.52 -11.90
N ARG A 67 -5.03 31.22 -11.10
CA ARG A 67 -6.00 30.58 -10.20
C ARG A 67 -7.38 30.60 -10.84
N TRP A 68 -8.04 29.44 -10.85
CA TRP A 68 -9.32 29.28 -11.51
C TRP A 68 -10.40 28.83 -10.53
N THR A 69 -11.64 29.14 -10.87
CA THR A 69 -12.82 28.73 -10.12
C THR A 69 -13.79 28.05 -11.08
N VAL A 70 -14.21 26.84 -10.73
CA VAL A 70 -15.32 26.12 -11.37
C VAL A 70 -16.53 26.21 -10.44
N VAL A 71 -17.63 26.78 -10.92
CA VAL A 71 -18.90 26.82 -10.18
C VAL A 71 -19.87 25.87 -10.84
N ALA A 72 -20.28 24.84 -10.12
CA ALA A 72 -21.30 23.89 -10.54
C ALA A 72 -22.63 24.20 -9.82
N SER A 73 -23.73 24.20 -10.56
CA SER A 73 -25.07 24.44 -10.01
C SER A 73 -26.09 23.48 -10.64
N PRO A 74 -27.12 23.05 -9.90
CA PRO A 74 -28.15 22.19 -10.44
C PRO A 74 -28.98 22.92 -11.50
N GLY A 75 -29.39 22.19 -12.54
CA GLY A 75 -30.26 22.72 -13.59
C GLY A 75 -31.63 23.17 -13.09
N HIS A 76 -32.18 22.44 -12.11
CA HIS A 76 -33.44 22.69 -11.42
C HIS A 76 -33.25 22.70 -9.89
N LEU A 77 -33.87 23.68 -9.22
CA LEU A 77 -33.63 23.99 -7.80
C LEU A 77 -34.19 22.95 -6.81
N GLU A 78 -35.14 22.12 -7.23
CA GLU A 78 -35.80 21.11 -6.38
C GLU A 78 -35.34 19.68 -6.71
N ASP A 79 -34.34 19.55 -7.60
CA ASP A 79 -33.87 18.25 -8.07
C ASP A 79 -32.62 17.79 -7.30
N HIS A 80 -32.81 16.82 -6.40
CA HIS A 80 -31.71 16.18 -5.67
C HIS A 80 -30.70 15.50 -6.59
N VAL A 81 -31.12 15.06 -7.78
CA VAL A 81 -30.21 14.47 -8.77
C VAL A 81 -29.31 15.54 -9.37
N GLY A 82 -29.88 16.70 -9.75
CA GLY A 82 -29.12 17.86 -10.18
C GLY A 82 -28.13 18.37 -9.12
N GLU A 83 -28.52 18.34 -7.83
CA GLU A 83 -27.65 18.76 -6.72
C GLU A 83 -26.47 17.79 -6.54
N LEU A 84 -26.74 16.48 -6.55
CA LEU A 84 -25.70 15.45 -6.55
C LEU A 84 -24.76 15.60 -7.75
N LEU A 85 -25.30 15.85 -8.95
CA LEU A 85 -24.51 16.04 -10.15
C LEU A 85 -23.62 17.28 -10.04
N ALA A 86 -24.11 18.38 -9.48
CA ALA A 86 -23.30 19.58 -9.26
C ALA A 86 -22.14 19.34 -8.26
N ILE A 87 -22.37 18.57 -7.19
CA ILE A 87 -21.32 18.14 -6.25
C ILE A 87 -20.26 17.30 -6.98
N ILE A 88 -20.70 16.30 -7.76
CA ILE A 88 -19.80 15.41 -8.51
C ILE A 88 -18.93 16.20 -9.49
N VAL A 89 -19.51 17.21 -10.16
CA VAL A 89 -18.78 18.05 -11.11
C VAL A 89 -17.76 18.94 -10.41
N ALA A 90 -18.12 19.57 -9.27
CA ALA A 90 -17.16 20.37 -8.51
C ALA A 90 -16.01 19.51 -7.95
N ALA A 91 -16.31 18.33 -7.41
CA ALA A 91 -15.29 17.38 -6.95
C ALA A 91 -14.37 16.92 -8.09
N SER A 92 -14.93 16.66 -9.27
CA SER A 92 -14.18 16.29 -10.47
C SER A 92 -13.22 17.40 -10.91
N ALA A 93 -13.65 18.66 -10.86
CA ALA A 93 -12.78 19.81 -11.16
C ALA A 93 -11.59 19.93 -10.20
N ALA A 94 -11.83 19.75 -8.90
CA ALA A 94 -10.77 19.74 -7.90
C ALA A 94 -9.78 18.57 -8.09
N LEU A 95 -10.28 17.37 -8.42
CA LEU A 95 -9.46 16.18 -8.65
C LEU A 95 -8.57 16.30 -9.90
N VAL A 96 -9.12 16.79 -11.01
CA VAL A 96 -8.40 16.85 -12.29
C VAL A 96 -7.34 17.96 -12.29
N HIS A 97 -7.63 19.10 -11.65
CA HIS A 97 -6.80 20.31 -11.77
C HIS A 97 -6.09 20.72 -10.47
N GLY A 98 -5.96 19.81 -9.51
CA GLY A 98 -5.21 20.02 -8.27
C GLY A 98 -5.80 21.14 -7.41
N GLY A 99 -7.03 20.95 -6.94
CA GLY A 99 -7.82 21.98 -6.29
C GLY A 99 -8.57 21.55 -5.04
N VAL A 100 -9.39 22.46 -4.49
CA VAL A 100 -10.26 22.20 -3.34
C VAL A 100 -11.71 22.61 -3.64
N VAL A 101 -12.66 21.82 -3.15
CA VAL A 101 -14.09 22.18 -3.21
C VAL A 101 -14.42 23.11 -2.06
N VAL A 102 -15.10 24.21 -2.35
CA VAL A 102 -15.55 25.24 -1.42
C VAL A 102 -17.07 25.36 -1.54
N ARG A 103 -17.78 25.23 -0.42
CA ARG A 103 -19.23 25.53 -0.36
C ARG A 103 -19.45 26.83 0.40
N GLY A 104 -20.43 27.63 -0.03
CA GLY A 104 -20.87 28.80 0.73
C GLY A 104 -21.32 28.42 2.15
N ASP A 105 -20.72 29.12 3.13
CA ASP A 105 -21.05 29.29 4.55
C ASP A 105 -21.16 28.08 5.50
N HIS A 106 -21.07 26.82 5.04
CA HIS A 106 -20.87 25.68 5.93
C HIS A 106 -19.76 24.77 5.42
N LEU A 107 -18.60 24.85 6.09
CA LEU A 107 -17.48 23.92 5.96
C LEU A 107 -17.87 22.57 6.57
N ASP A 108 -18.26 21.63 5.72
CA ASP A 108 -18.02 20.21 5.98
C ASP A 108 -17.13 19.67 4.88
N ASP A 109 -16.05 19.03 5.34
CA ASP A 109 -14.97 18.38 4.61
C ASP A 109 -15.40 17.78 3.24
N PRO A 110 -14.72 18.11 2.11
CA PRO A 110 -14.94 17.46 0.82
C PRO A 110 -14.85 15.94 0.89
N ASP A 111 -13.99 15.41 1.78
CA ASP A 111 -13.95 13.98 2.08
C ASP A 111 -15.25 13.48 2.70
N ASN A 112 -15.97 14.27 3.51
CA ASN A 112 -17.27 13.88 4.05
C ASN A 112 -18.37 13.89 3.00
N LEU A 113 -18.38 14.84 2.05
CA LEU A 113 -19.36 14.83 0.95
C LEU A 113 -19.14 13.65 0.00
N LEU A 114 -17.87 13.37 -0.34
CA LEU A 114 -17.50 12.19 -1.11
C LEU A 114 -17.81 10.92 -0.30
N ARG A 115 -17.45 10.84 0.99
CA ARG A 115 -17.76 9.70 1.87
C ARG A 115 -19.26 9.49 2.06
N CYS A 116 -20.08 10.54 2.09
CA CYS A 116 -21.54 10.44 2.15
C CYS A 116 -22.12 9.90 0.85
N ALA A 117 -21.64 10.37 -0.31
CA ALA A 117 -22.01 9.82 -1.61
C ALA A 117 -21.54 8.35 -1.77
N LEU A 118 -20.34 8.03 -1.28
CA LEU A 118 -19.74 6.70 -1.32
C LEU A 118 -20.35 5.71 -0.33
N ARG A 119 -20.92 6.17 0.80
CA ARG A 119 -21.64 5.31 1.77
C ARG A 119 -22.96 4.74 1.22
N ALA A 120 -23.51 5.35 0.18
CA ALA A 120 -24.71 4.84 -0.50
C ALA A 120 -24.40 3.80 -1.59
N GLY A 121 -23.14 3.70 -2.04
CA GLY A 121 -22.69 2.75 -3.06
C GLY A 121 -21.91 1.58 -2.46
N THR A 122 -22.12 0.37 -2.99
CA THR A 122 -21.47 -0.89 -2.59
C THR A 122 -19.97 -0.97 -2.91
N VAL A 123 -19.36 0.13 -3.37
CA VAL A 123 -18.02 0.15 -3.95
C VAL A 123 -17.16 1.19 -3.23
N GLY A 124 -16.05 0.72 -2.62
CA GLY A 124 -15.17 1.57 -1.82
C GLY A 124 -14.42 2.63 -2.65
N PRO A 125 -13.96 3.74 -2.00
CA PRO A 125 -13.27 4.85 -2.66
C PRO A 125 -12.07 4.43 -3.54
N ALA A 126 -11.34 3.38 -3.17
CA ALA A 126 -10.19 2.88 -3.91
C ALA A 126 -10.57 2.21 -5.25
N GLU A 127 -11.72 1.54 -5.30
CA GLU A 127 -12.21 0.89 -6.52
C GLU A 127 -12.77 1.93 -7.51
N ILE A 128 -13.31 3.02 -7.00
CA ILE A 128 -13.72 4.18 -7.82
C ILE A 128 -12.50 4.87 -8.43
N VAL A 129 -11.40 5.04 -7.69
CA VAL A 129 -10.15 5.60 -8.23
C VAL A 129 -9.55 4.69 -9.31
N ARG A 130 -9.65 3.36 -9.18
CA ARG A 130 -9.23 2.37 -10.19
C ARG A 130 -10.07 2.46 -11.47
N GLN A 131 -11.38 2.64 -11.33
CA GLN A 131 -12.27 2.82 -12.48
C GLN A 131 -12.07 4.19 -13.15
N LEU A 132 -11.78 5.24 -12.37
CA LEU A 132 -11.53 6.63 -12.81
C LEU A 132 -10.27 6.83 -13.65
N ARG A 133 -9.33 5.89 -13.57
CA ARG A 133 -8.08 5.90 -14.32
C ARG A 133 -7.81 4.49 -14.87
N PRO A 134 -8.37 4.11 -16.04
CA PRO A 134 -8.03 2.83 -16.68
C PRO A 134 -6.54 2.71 -17.02
N ASP A 135 -5.82 3.84 -17.04
CA ASP A 135 -4.37 3.95 -17.24
C ASP A 135 -3.59 4.25 -15.94
N ALA A 136 -4.24 4.36 -14.77
CA ALA A 136 -3.50 4.28 -13.52
C ALA A 136 -3.01 2.83 -13.40
N PRO A 137 -1.72 2.60 -13.15
CA PRO A 137 -1.23 1.24 -12.98
C PRO A 137 -2.05 0.62 -11.86
N ALA A 138 -2.71 -0.51 -12.17
CA ALA A 138 -3.31 -1.34 -11.15
C ALA A 138 -2.26 -1.56 -10.06
N ARG A 139 -2.67 -1.43 -8.78
CA ARG A 139 -1.76 -1.59 -7.62
C ARG A 139 -0.94 -2.87 -7.73
N PHE A 140 -1.55 -3.91 -8.29
CA PHE A 140 -0.94 -5.18 -8.65
C PHE A 140 -1.20 -5.47 -10.12
N SER A 141 -0.30 -6.21 -10.78
CA SER A 141 -0.62 -6.82 -12.07
C SER A 141 -1.84 -7.73 -11.99
N GLY A 142 -2.51 -7.96 -13.13
CA GLY A 142 -3.70 -8.82 -13.16
C GLY A 142 -3.46 -10.25 -12.66
N ARG A 143 -2.24 -10.76 -12.79
CA ARG A 143 -1.84 -12.05 -12.21
C ARG A 143 -1.78 -11.98 -10.68
N ALA A 144 -1.03 -11.03 -10.13
CA ALA A 144 -0.88 -10.88 -8.68
C ALA A 144 -2.23 -10.57 -8.00
N GLU A 145 -3.08 -9.74 -8.62
CA GLU A 145 -4.42 -9.51 -8.11
C GLU A 145 -5.26 -10.79 -8.11
N ALA A 146 -5.21 -11.61 -9.17
CA ALA A 146 -5.95 -12.87 -9.22
C ALA A 146 -5.55 -13.84 -8.09
N GLU A 147 -4.26 -13.98 -7.82
CA GLU A 147 -3.75 -14.81 -6.71
C GLU A 147 -4.20 -14.27 -5.34
N LEU A 148 -4.10 -12.96 -5.12
CA LEU A 148 -4.59 -12.32 -3.91
C LEU A 148 -6.08 -12.60 -3.68
N ARG A 149 -6.90 -12.44 -4.72
CA ARG A 149 -8.34 -12.70 -4.65
C ARG A 149 -8.64 -14.17 -4.37
N ALA A 150 -7.88 -15.09 -4.98
CA ALA A 150 -8.00 -16.53 -4.74
C ALA A 150 -7.67 -16.91 -3.28
N ALA A 151 -6.70 -16.23 -2.67
CA ALA A 151 -6.37 -16.36 -1.25
C ALA A 151 -7.36 -15.67 -0.30
N GLY A 152 -8.40 -14.99 -0.82
CA GLY A 152 -9.44 -14.33 -0.03
C GLY A 152 -9.16 -12.85 0.29
N TRP A 153 -8.17 -12.23 -0.36
CA TRP A 153 -7.95 -10.79 -0.24
C TRP A 153 -8.99 -9.98 -1.03
N PHE A 154 -9.28 -8.77 -0.54
CA PHE A 154 -10.01 -7.74 -1.27
C PHE A 154 -9.53 -6.35 -0.81
N PRO A 155 -9.60 -5.31 -1.67
CA PRO A 155 -9.22 -3.95 -1.30
C PRO A 155 -9.93 -3.49 -0.05
N GLY A 156 -9.16 -3.00 0.93
CA GLY A 156 -9.69 -2.55 2.21
C GLY A 156 -9.94 -3.65 3.24
N ARG A 157 -9.49 -4.90 2.98
CA ARG A 157 -9.42 -5.96 3.99
C ARG A 157 -8.71 -5.46 5.24
N LYS A 158 -9.26 -5.81 6.41
CA LYS A 158 -8.70 -5.48 7.73
C LYS A 158 -8.63 -6.74 8.59
N VAL A 159 -7.45 -7.02 9.12
CA VAL A 159 -7.16 -8.11 10.04
C VAL A 159 -6.73 -7.52 11.38
N ASP A 160 -7.25 -8.10 12.46
CA ASP A 160 -6.76 -7.77 13.80
C ASP A 160 -5.40 -8.45 14.03
N VAL A 161 -4.36 -7.63 14.15
CA VAL A 161 -2.97 -8.08 14.35
C VAL A 161 -2.58 -8.15 15.84
N GLY A 162 -3.50 -7.81 16.76
CA GLY A 162 -3.20 -7.67 18.18
C GLY A 162 -2.63 -8.95 18.82
N ASN A 163 -3.17 -10.12 18.45
CA ASN A 163 -2.69 -11.40 18.96
C ASN A 163 -1.26 -11.73 18.46
N TRP A 164 -0.96 -11.44 17.18
CA TRP A 164 0.39 -11.63 16.64
C TRP A 164 1.40 -10.72 17.31
N ARG A 165 1.04 -9.44 17.48
CA ARG A 165 1.88 -8.46 18.20
C ARG A 165 2.19 -8.94 19.60
N GLN A 166 1.16 -9.25 20.39
CA GLN A 166 1.33 -9.63 21.79
C GLN A 166 2.25 -10.83 21.94
N ARG A 167 2.13 -11.81 21.03
CA ARG A 167 2.91 -13.04 21.10
C ARG A 167 4.38 -12.83 20.72
N LEU A 168 4.64 -12.25 19.55
CA LEU A 168 6.00 -12.09 19.02
C LEU A 168 6.81 -11.05 19.80
N GLU A 169 6.14 -10.03 20.36
CA GLU A 169 6.82 -9.05 21.23
C GLU A 169 7.03 -9.57 22.66
N ALA A 170 6.54 -10.76 23.01
CA ALA A 170 6.62 -11.28 24.39
C ALA A 170 8.06 -11.57 24.83
N SER A 171 8.94 -11.95 23.91
CA SER A 171 10.38 -12.11 24.18
C SER A 171 11.08 -10.76 24.38
N GLY A 172 10.52 -9.68 23.85
CA GLY A 172 11.13 -8.36 23.78
C GLY A 172 12.22 -8.22 22.70
N GLU A 173 12.44 -9.26 21.89
CA GLU A 173 13.48 -9.28 20.85
C GLU A 173 13.06 -8.51 19.61
N VAL A 174 11.83 -8.70 19.15
CA VAL A 174 11.26 -7.97 18.01
C VAL A 174 10.16 -7.00 18.45
N ARG A 175 9.94 -5.97 17.64
CA ARG A 175 8.86 -5.00 17.83
C ARG A 175 8.14 -4.74 16.52
N MET A 176 6.81 -4.86 16.53
CA MET A 176 5.97 -4.59 15.38
C MET A 176 5.96 -3.09 15.11
N HIS A 177 6.59 -2.70 14.02
CA HIS A 177 6.58 -1.32 13.51
C HIS A 177 5.36 -1.07 12.60
N ALA A 178 5.15 0.20 12.25
CA ALA A 178 3.97 0.64 11.47
C ALA A 178 3.85 -0.05 10.10
N ALA A 179 4.96 -0.31 9.42
CA ALA A 179 4.94 -1.03 8.14
C ALA A 179 4.47 -2.49 8.30
N ALA A 180 4.93 -3.21 9.32
CA ALA A 180 4.48 -4.57 9.63
C ALA A 180 3.01 -4.61 10.02
N GLU A 181 2.57 -3.69 10.89
CA GLU A 181 1.16 -3.55 11.28
C GLU A 181 0.26 -3.29 10.07
N LYS A 182 0.64 -2.34 9.20
CA LYS A 182 -0.12 -2.03 7.99
C LYS A 182 -0.17 -3.23 7.04
N PHE A 183 0.97 -3.87 6.81
CA PHE A 183 1.07 -5.02 5.91
C PHE A 183 0.24 -6.20 6.40
N LEU A 184 0.43 -6.63 7.65
CA LEU A 184 -0.32 -7.75 8.24
C LEU A 184 -1.79 -7.41 8.45
N GLY A 185 -2.11 -6.14 8.71
CA GLY A 185 -3.49 -5.67 8.81
C GLY A 185 -4.25 -5.79 7.50
N GLU A 186 -3.57 -5.82 6.35
CA GLU A 186 -4.20 -6.02 5.04
C GLU A 186 -4.06 -7.46 4.52
N PHE A 187 -2.86 -8.04 4.62
CA PHE A 187 -2.48 -9.29 3.96
C PHE A 187 -2.26 -10.46 4.93
N GLY A 188 -2.30 -10.24 6.24
CA GLY A 188 -2.06 -11.29 7.22
C GLY A 188 -3.08 -12.43 7.13
N GLY A 189 -2.62 -13.66 7.32
CA GLY A 189 -3.41 -14.89 7.27
C GLY A 189 -3.84 -15.32 5.86
N LEU A 190 -3.24 -14.75 4.80
CA LEU A 190 -3.41 -15.25 3.43
C LEU A 190 -2.45 -16.41 3.18
N GLU A 191 -2.96 -17.45 2.51
CA GLU A 191 -2.22 -18.64 2.10
C GLU A 191 -2.25 -18.74 0.57
N PHE A 192 -1.10 -19.01 -0.03
CA PHE A 192 -0.91 -19.09 -1.47
C PHE A 192 -0.33 -20.45 -1.84
N LEU A 193 -0.82 -21.03 -2.95
CA LEU A 193 -0.39 -22.35 -3.39
C LEU A 193 0.78 -22.31 -4.38
N LEU A 194 0.91 -21.23 -5.17
CA LEU A 194 1.92 -21.09 -6.22
C LEU A 194 2.38 -19.63 -6.40
N PRO A 195 3.58 -19.25 -5.91
CA PRO A 195 4.45 -20.05 -5.05
C PRO A 195 3.79 -20.34 -3.69
N GLU A 196 4.23 -21.41 -3.03
CA GLU A 196 3.64 -21.85 -1.76
C GLU A 196 4.20 -21.01 -0.58
N PHE A 197 3.38 -20.14 -0.02
CA PHE A 197 3.72 -19.33 1.15
C PHE A 197 2.49 -18.90 1.95
N GLU A 198 2.70 -18.56 3.21
CA GLU A 198 1.65 -18.08 4.11
C GLU A 198 2.11 -16.82 4.83
N LEU A 199 1.26 -15.79 4.85
CA LEU A 199 1.51 -14.53 5.56
C LEU A 199 1.00 -14.61 7.00
N ASN A 200 1.51 -15.59 7.75
CA ASN A 200 1.12 -15.85 9.13
C ASN A 200 2.34 -15.80 10.06
N PRO A 201 2.53 -14.69 10.80
CA PRO A 201 3.65 -14.52 11.72
C PRO A 201 3.70 -15.57 12.84
N TRP A 202 2.59 -16.24 13.13
CA TRP A 202 2.52 -17.26 14.16
C TRP A 202 3.47 -18.43 13.90
N HIS A 203 3.75 -18.74 12.63
CA HIS A 203 4.64 -19.84 12.26
C HIS A 203 6.11 -19.56 12.60
N LEU A 204 6.42 -18.32 12.98
CA LEU A 204 7.77 -17.86 13.33
C LEU A 204 7.95 -17.59 14.83
N ASP A 205 7.01 -18.04 15.66
CA ASP A 205 7.14 -18.03 17.12
C ASP A 205 8.37 -18.84 17.56
N GLY A 206 9.33 -18.18 18.20
CA GLY A 206 10.61 -18.76 18.59
C GLY A 206 11.75 -18.58 17.58
N GLU A 207 11.52 -17.91 16.44
CA GLU A 207 12.54 -17.59 15.42
C GLU A 207 12.91 -16.08 15.44
N GLU A 208 12.50 -15.34 16.48
CA GLU A 208 12.68 -13.89 16.58
C GLU A 208 14.15 -13.48 16.57
N ASP A 209 15.01 -14.28 17.19
CA ASP A 209 16.46 -14.05 17.27
C ASP A 209 17.11 -13.90 15.89
N ARG A 210 16.66 -14.69 14.91
CA ARG A 210 17.13 -14.61 13.52
C ARG A 210 16.82 -13.26 12.89
N PHE A 211 15.66 -12.67 13.16
CA PHE A 211 15.30 -11.36 12.62
C PHE A 211 16.07 -10.24 13.30
N VAL A 212 16.35 -10.39 14.60
CA VAL A 212 17.19 -9.44 15.34
C VAL A 212 18.62 -9.47 14.84
N ASP A 213 19.21 -10.64 14.68
CA ASP A 213 20.60 -10.79 14.22
C ASP A 213 20.77 -10.18 12.82
N TRP A 214 19.91 -10.52 11.86
CA TRP A 214 19.94 -9.96 10.51
C TRP A 214 19.62 -8.46 10.48
N GLY A 215 18.65 -8.02 11.29
CA GLY A 215 18.31 -6.61 11.42
C GLY A 215 19.49 -5.80 11.95
N ALA A 216 20.21 -6.30 12.95
CA ALA A 216 21.41 -5.67 13.49
C ALA A 216 22.54 -5.61 12.45
N GLU A 217 22.75 -6.68 11.68
CA GLU A 217 23.76 -6.74 10.61
C GLU A 217 23.49 -5.75 9.48
N LEU A 218 22.22 -5.49 9.16
CA LEU A 218 21.82 -4.50 8.16
C LEU A 218 21.56 -3.09 8.70
N GLY A 219 21.53 -2.91 10.02
CA GLY A 219 21.15 -1.66 10.66
C GLY A 219 19.67 -1.27 10.44
N ILE A 220 18.78 -2.26 10.29
CA ILE A 220 17.33 -2.07 10.10
C ILE A 220 16.54 -2.88 11.14
N SER A 221 15.27 -2.53 11.33
CA SER A 221 14.36 -3.30 12.18
C SER A 221 13.57 -4.29 11.33
N LEU A 222 13.84 -5.59 11.47
CA LEU A 222 13.05 -6.63 10.81
C LEU A 222 11.97 -7.20 11.72
N PHE A 223 10.79 -7.40 11.16
CA PHE A 223 9.67 -8.07 11.83
C PHE A 223 9.19 -9.30 11.03
N PRO A 224 8.95 -10.45 11.70
CA PRO A 224 8.44 -11.66 11.04
C PRO A 224 7.03 -11.47 10.48
N VAL A 225 6.79 -11.88 9.23
CA VAL A 225 5.47 -11.76 8.57
C VAL A 225 4.87 -13.08 8.07
N GLY A 226 5.68 -14.13 7.91
CA GLY A 226 5.19 -15.40 7.38
C GLY A 226 6.29 -16.36 6.95
N GLU A 227 5.94 -17.37 6.18
CA GLU A 227 6.87 -18.41 5.72
C GLU A 227 6.68 -18.76 4.25
N LEU A 228 7.74 -19.24 3.61
CA LEU A 228 7.78 -19.67 2.21
C LEU A 228 8.28 -21.13 2.14
N GLU A 229 7.76 -21.90 1.17
CA GLU A 229 8.08 -23.32 0.96
C GLU A 229 7.85 -24.18 2.23
N LYS A 230 6.65 -24.11 2.82
CA LYS A 230 6.25 -24.90 4.02
C LYS A 230 7.21 -24.75 5.21
N GLY A 231 7.55 -23.51 5.54
CA GLY A 231 8.41 -23.21 6.69
C GLY A 231 9.90 -23.40 6.45
N ARG A 232 10.32 -23.66 5.20
CA ARG A 232 11.74 -23.74 4.87
C ARG A 232 12.43 -22.38 4.97
N PHE A 233 11.75 -21.32 4.54
CA PHE A 233 12.26 -19.96 4.60
C PHE A 233 11.32 -19.07 5.38
N CYS A 234 11.89 -18.14 6.15
CA CYS A 234 11.13 -17.17 6.90
C CYS A 234 10.97 -15.88 6.07
N LEU A 235 9.82 -15.22 6.17
CA LEU A 235 9.57 -13.93 5.55
C LEU A 235 9.60 -12.84 6.61
N GLY A 236 10.36 -11.77 6.34
CA GLY A 236 10.46 -10.59 7.18
C GLY A 236 10.04 -9.33 6.45
N ILE A 237 9.71 -8.28 7.19
CA ILE A 237 9.48 -6.95 6.66
C ILE A 237 10.28 -5.92 7.47
N SER A 238 10.87 -4.92 6.81
CA SER A 238 11.56 -3.81 7.49
C SER A 238 10.62 -2.66 7.86
N GLU A 239 11.11 -1.71 8.64
CA GLU A 239 10.38 -0.50 9.06
C GLU A 239 9.94 0.39 7.89
N ILE A 240 10.61 0.30 6.73
CA ILE A 240 10.24 0.99 5.49
C ILE A 240 9.31 0.17 4.59
N GLY A 241 8.98 -1.06 4.98
CA GLY A 241 8.09 -1.94 4.25
C GLY A 241 8.76 -2.81 3.19
N GLU A 242 10.08 -3.02 3.28
CA GLU A 242 10.79 -3.94 2.38
C GLU A 242 10.62 -5.39 2.82
N LEU A 243 10.26 -6.28 1.88
CA LEU A 243 10.04 -7.70 2.15
C LEU A 243 11.30 -8.52 1.92
N PHE A 244 11.68 -9.31 2.91
CA PHE A 244 12.87 -10.14 2.91
C PHE A 244 12.54 -11.62 3.02
N LEU A 245 13.36 -12.42 2.36
CA LEU A 245 13.56 -13.84 2.64
C LEU A 245 14.72 -13.97 3.61
N VAL A 246 14.49 -14.66 4.73
CA VAL A 246 15.42 -14.79 5.85
C VAL A 246 15.73 -16.26 6.10
N GLU A 247 17.00 -16.64 5.93
CA GLU A 247 17.56 -17.95 6.26
C GLU A 247 18.95 -17.76 6.92
N ALA A 248 19.92 -18.63 6.61
CA ALA A 248 21.34 -18.42 6.87
C ALA A 248 21.96 -17.35 5.95
N TRP A 249 21.17 -16.76 5.06
CA TRP A 249 21.46 -15.66 4.15
C TRP A 249 20.19 -14.80 4.00
N LEU A 250 20.32 -13.63 3.38
CA LEU A 250 19.22 -12.68 3.20
C LEU A 250 19.04 -12.30 1.73
N ALA A 251 17.78 -12.21 1.29
CA ALA A 251 17.45 -11.61 0.01
C ALA A 251 16.17 -10.78 0.11
N THR A 252 16.01 -9.80 -0.79
CA THR A 252 14.86 -8.90 -0.82
C THR A 252 13.97 -9.17 -2.04
N PHE A 253 12.65 -9.10 -1.84
CA PHE A 253 11.67 -9.04 -2.93
C PHE A 253 11.37 -7.59 -3.34
N GLY A 254 11.78 -6.60 -2.53
CA GLY A 254 11.51 -5.18 -2.75
C GLY A 254 10.48 -4.60 -1.78
N ILE A 255 10.13 -3.34 -2.02
CA ILE A 255 9.35 -2.52 -1.08
C ILE A 255 7.85 -2.61 -1.36
N GLY A 256 7.07 -2.83 -0.31
CA GLY A 256 5.61 -2.74 -0.30
C GLY A 256 4.93 -3.66 -1.31
N ASP A 257 4.04 -3.08 -2.11
CA ASP A 257 3.26 -3.83 -3.10
C ASP A 257 4.13 -4.46 -4.18
N ALA A 258 5.23 -3.81 -4.59
CA ALA A 258 6.17 -4.38 -5.55
C ALA A 258 6.88 -5.61 -4.98
N GLY A 259 7.21 -5.60 -3.69
CA GLY A 259 7.77 -6.77 -3.00
C GLY A 259 6.79 -7.94 -2.97
N LEU A 260 5.54 -7.66 -2.61
CA LEU A 260 4.49 -8.68 -2.57
C LEU A 260 4.18 -9.22 -3.97
N GLU A 261 4.16 -8.36 -5.00
CA GLU A 261 3.97 -8.78 -6.39
C GLU A 261 5.11 -9.67 -6.88
N ASN A 262 6.36 -9.33 -6.57
CA ASN A 262 7.50 -10.18 -6.89
C ASN A 262 7.38 -11.54 -6.22
N LEU A 263 6.99 -11.58 -4.93
CA LEU A 263 6.75 -12.84 -4.22
C LEU A 263 5.63 -13.66 -4.89
N LEU A 264 4.46 -13.06 -5.16
CA LEU A 264 3.31 -13.72 -5.79
C LEU A 264 3.60 -14.24 -7.20
N CYS A 265 4.36 -13.48 -8.00
CA CYS A 265 4.62 -13.85 -9.38
C CYS A 265 5.75 -14.88 -9.53
N GLY A 266 6.39 -15.30 -8.43
CA GLY A 266 7.57 -16.17 -8.45
C GLY A 266 8.84 -15.43 -8.92
N GLY A 267 8.88 -14.12 -8.72
CA GLY A 267 10.05 -13.29 -8.94
C GLY A 267 11.21 -13.74 -8.04
N ARG A 268 12.43 -13.61 -8.55
CA ARG A 268 13.64 -14.00 -7.82
C ARG A 268 13.96 -12.92 -6.78
N ALA A 269 14.06 -13.32 -5.51
CA ALA A 269 14.62 -12.46 -4.48
C ALA A 269 16.07 -12.09 -4.85
N VAL A 270 16.45 -10.84 -4.62
CA VAL A 270 17.79 -10.34 -4.91
C VAL A 270 18.61 -10.45 -3.63
N ASP A 271 19.76 -11.12 -3.71
CA ASP A 271 20.68 -11.25 -2.57
C ASP A 271 21.06 -9.87 -2.05
N VAL A 272 20.96 -9.69 -0.74
CA VAL A 272 21.38 -8.45 -0.10
C VAL A 272 22.88 -8.58 0.19
N PRO A 273 23.75 -7.77 -0.46
CA PRO A 273 25.16 -7.84 -0.20
C PRO A 273 25.42 -7.33 1.22
N VAL A 274 25.72 -8.27 2.10
CA VAL A 274 26.21 -7.95 3.42
C VAL A 274 27.68 -7.61 3.28
N ALA A 275 28.08 -6.42 3.73
CA ALA A 275 29.49 -6.13 3.88
C ALA A 275 30.00 -7.08 4.96
N LEU A 276 30.62 -8.19 4.55
CA LEU A 276 31.52 -8.89 5.43
C LEU A 276 32.56 -7.84 5.77
N GLU A 277 32.48 -7.25 6.97
CA GLU A 277 33.67 -6.68 7.56
C GLU A 277 34.66 -7.84 7.56
N GLU A 278 35.62 -7.76 6.64
CA GLU A 278 36.82 -8.57 6.69
C GLU A 278 37.47 -8.22 8.02
N HIS A 279 37.05 -8.91 9.08
CA HIS A 279 37.98 -9.30 10.11
C HIS A 279 39.01 -10.14 9.37
N GLU A 280 40.02 -9.46 8.81
CA GLU A 280 41.33 -10.02 8.58
C GLU A 280 41.74 -10.65 9.90
N GLU A 281 41.44 -11.94 10.07
CA GLU A 281 42.36 -12.79 10.78
C GLU A 281 43.69 -12.57 10.09
N GLN A 282 44.57 -11.78 10.71
CA GLN A 282 45.98 -11.85 10.46
C GLN A 282 46.37 -13.32 10.66
N ILE A 283 46.34 -14.09 9.57
CA ILE A 283 47.03 -15.35 9.48
C ILE A 283 48.50 -14.97 9.58
N HIS A 284 49.02 -14.99 10.80
CA HIS A 284 50.45 -15.10 10.99
C HIS A 284 50.87 -16.37 10.25
N VAL A 285 51.57 -16.18 9.14
CA VAL A 285 52.33 -17.24 8.49
C VAL A 285 53.29 -17.76 9.56
N ILE A 286 52.94 -18.88 10.17
CA ILE A 286 53.84 -19.59 11.07
C ILE A 286 54.98 -20.11 10.20
N ASP A 287 56.15 -19.50 10.36
CA ASP A 287 57.40 -20.04 9.84
C ASP A 287 57.65 -21.40 10.49
N THR A 288 57.37 -22.47 9.75
CA THR A 288 57.54 -23.87 10.19
C THR A 288 59.01 -24.29 10.29
N SER A 289 59.98 -23.40 10.07
CA SER A 289 61.41 -23.72 10.14
C SER A 289 62.02 -23.60 11.54
N ARG A 290 61.27 -23.13 12.54
CA ARG A 290 61.76 -23.05 13.93
C ARG A 290 61.13 -24.12 14.83
N PRO A 291 61.93 -24.89 15.59
CA PRO A 291 61.39 -25.81 16.58
C PRO A 291 60.75 -25.03 17.73
N VAL A 292 59.51 -25.39 18.06
CA VAL A 292 58.74 -24.80 19.16
C VAL A 292 59.35 -25.25 20.49
N PRO A 293 59.70 -24.33 21.42
CA PRO A 293 60.09 -24.73 22.76
C PRO A 293 58.83 -25.07 23.56
N GLU A 294 58.82 -26.25 24.20
CA GLU A 294 57.83 -26.60 25.20
C GLU A 294 57.87 -25.58 26.35
N GLN A 295 56.82 -24.76 26.49
CA GLN A 295 56.51 -24.14 27.78
C GLN A 295 55.02 -23.82 27.93
N LYS A 296 54.46 -24.39 29.00
CA LYS A 296 53.13 -24.19 29.55
C LYS A 296 52.86 -22.71 29.82
N TYR A 297 51.76 -22.17 29.31
CA TYR A 297 50.98 -21.15 30.01
C TYR A 297 49.49 -21.30 29.70
N ALA A 298 48.71 -21.28 30.79
CA ALA A 298 47.27 -21.08 30.78
C ALA A 298 46.96 -19.63 30.43
N PHE A 299 46.07 -19.39 29.47
CA PHE A 299 45.24 -18.18 29.38
C PHE A 299 43.93 -18.54 28.69
N GLY A 300 42.83 -18.09 29.29
CA GLY A 300 41.48 -18.35 28.81
C GLY A 300 41.19 -17.60 27.52
N LEU A 301 40.72 -18.35 26.53
CA LEU A 301 39.93 -17.86 25.41
C LEU A 301 38.59 -18.58 25.50
N LYS A 302 37.49 -17.82 25.54
CA LYS A 302 36.15 -18.40 25.39
C LYS A 302 36.06 -19.01 23.98
N PRO A 303 35.60 -20.26 23.82
CA PRO A 303 35.44 -20.85 22.50
C PRO A 303 34.34 -20.11 21.74
N GLY A 304 34.61 -19.80 20.47
CA GLY A 304 33.61 -19.34 19.51
C GLY A 304 32.43 -20.30 19.47
N LYS A 305 31.22 -19.75 19.42
CA LYS A 305 29.98 -20.53 19.37
C LYS A 305 30.01 -21.46 18.14
N GLU A 306 30.18 -22.75 18.39
CA GLU A 306 29.84 -23.80 17.44
C GLU A 306 28.38 -23.59 17.00
N ARG A 307 28.18 -23.44 15.69
CA ARG A 307 26.86 -23.52 15.05
C ARG A 307 26.28 -24.90 15.37
N ARG A 308 25.16 -24.93 16.08
CA ARG A 308 24.46 -26.18 16.37
C ARG A 308 23.91 -26.77 15.06
N PRO A 309 24.11 -28.06 14.78
CA PRO A 309 23.32 -28.74 13.76
C PRO A 309 21.92 -28.98 14.34
N TYR A 310 20.90 -28.29 13.84
CA TYR A 310 19.53 -28.53 14.27
C TYR A 310 18.93 -29.72 13.51
N GLY A 311 18.77 -30.82 14.24
CA GLY A 311 17.95 -31.96 13.83
C GLY A 311 16.47 -31.64 14.03
N PHE A 312 15.70 -31.79 12.96
CA PHE A 312 14.24 -31.86 13.01
C PHE A 312 13.80 -33.04 13.90
N ALA A 313 13.08 -32.75 14.99
CA ALA A 313 12.27 -33.77 15.64
C ALA A 313 10.91 -33.84 14.91
N PRO A 314 10.47 -35.02 14.43
CA PRO A 314 9.15 -35.16 13.83
C PRO A 314 8.07 -35.00 14.91
N ARG A 315 7.04 -34.19 14.62
CA ARG A 315 5.86 -34.07 15.49
C ARG A 315 5.00 -35.34 15.37
N PRO A 316 4.41 -35.84 16.48
CA PRO A 316 3.40 -36.88 16.42
C PRO A 316 2.07 -36.32 15.90
N TRP A 317 1.38 -37.16 15.12
CA TRP A 317 0.04 -36.97 14.55
C TRP A 317 -1.03 -36.67 15.59
#